data_AF-A0A7S1VSD2-F1
#
_entry.id   AF-A0A7S1VSD2-F1
#
_cell.length_a   1.000
_cell.length_b   1.000
_cell.length_c   1.000
_cell.angle_alpha   90.00
_cell.angle_beta   90.00
_cell.angle_gamma   90.00
#
_symmetry.space_group_name_H-M   'P 1'
#
loop_
_entity.id
_entity.type
_entity.pdbx_description
1 polymer ?
#
loop_
_entity_poly.entity_id
_entity_poly.type
_entity_poly.pdbx_seq_one_letter_code
_entity_poly.pdbx_strand_id
1 'polypeptide(L)'
;ANKSPVPAVEPADTTESFSERVQRLLLEASLAAGVVADYLLPAAIPATWIRAINSFFAWRVTDPLSAKSAKAIGLPEQRNFMTFDCLFSQHVSEWAFDMSEGSRVLSELETLVDSHEPSLGAHFPVEIRFAAADDALLSPGRDRPTVWIGIIMYRPF
;
A
#
# COMPACT_ATOMS: atom_id res chain seq x y z
N ALA A 1 8.68 -49.99 36.79
CA ALA A 1 8.32 -49.38 35.50
C ALA A 1 9.56 -49.39 34.61
N ASN A 2 9.49 -50.15 33.51
CA ASN A 2 10.58 -50.42 32.57
C ASN A 2 10.82 -49.15 31.72
N LYS A 3 12.01 -48.54 31.76
CA LYS A 3 12.36 -47.43 30.85
C LYS A 3 13.08 -48.03 29.64
N SER A 4 12.42 -48.02 28.49
CA SER A 4 13.02 -48.39 27.21
C SER A 4 14.13 -47.39 26.83
N PRO A 5 15.21 -47.82 26.14
CA PRO A 5 16.29 -46.92 25.73
C PRO A 5 15.88 -46.06 24.53
N VAL A 6 16.28 -44.79 24.55
CA VAL A 6 16.13 -43.84 23.45
C VAL A 6 17.12 -44.21 22.32
N PRO A 7 16.70 -44.27 21.04
CA PRO A 7 17.60 -44.61 19.94
C PRO A 7 18.61 -43.49 19.69
N ALA A 8 19.86 -43.88 19.43
CA ALA A 8 20.95 -42.97 19.08
C ALA A 8 20.71 -42.37 17.69
N VAL A 9 20.80 -41.04 17.59
CA VAL A 9 20.75 -40.29 16.34
C VAL A 9 22.12 -40.42 15.66
N GLU A 10 22.14 -40.98 14.44
CA GLU A 10 23.37 -41.05 13.65
C GLU A 10 23.85 -39.65 13.22
N PRO A 11 25.17 -39.39 13.20
CA PRO A 11 25.70 -38.10 12.76
C PRO A 11 25.48 -37.91 11.27
N ALA A 12 24.85 -36.79 10.90
CA ALA A 12 24.62 -36.41 9.51
C ALA A 12 25.95 -36.33 8.74
N ASP A 13 25.99 -36.94 7.56
CA ASP A 13 27.13 -36.97 6.63
C ASP A 13 27.48 -35.53 6.18
N THR A 14 28.63 -35.03 6.63
CA THR A 14 29.10 -33.65 6.45
C THR A 14 29.94 -33.46 5.19
N THR A 15 29.55 -34.08 4.07
CA THR A 15 30.19 -33.84 2.79
C THR A 15 29.28 -33.01 1.88
N GLU A 16 29.53 -31.69 1.83
CA GLU A 16 28.83 -30.76 0.93
C GLU A 16 28.86 -31.28 -0.52
N SER A 17 27.68 -31.35 -1.13
CA SER A 17 27.52 -31.82 -2.50
C SER A 17 28.19 -30.86 -3.48
N PHE A 18 28.73 -31.38 -4.58
CA PHE A 18 29.33 -30.58 -5.65
C PHE A 18 28.38 -29.48 -6.16
N SER A 19 27.07 -29.77 -6.21
CA SER A 19 26.04 -28.80 -6.60
C SER A 19 25.95 -27.63 -5.62
N GLU A 20 26.05 -27.89 -4.32
CA GLU A 20 25.97 -26.87 -3.27
C GLU A 20 27.20 -25.96 -3.31
N ARG A 21 28.38 -26.53 -3.61
CA ARG A 21 29.61 -25.75 -3.81
C ARG A 21 29.51 -24.81 -5.02
N VAL A 22 28.99 -25.30 -6.14
CA VAL A 22 28.79 -24.47 -7.34
C VAL A 22 27.76 -23.36 -7.09
N GLN A 23 26.64 -23.69 -6.42
CA GLN A 23 25.62 -22.70 -6.06
C GLN A 23 26.17 -21.63 -5.11
N ARG A 24 26.94 -22.02 -4.09
CA ARG A 24 27.60 -21.06 -3.18
C ARG A 24 28.57 -20.15 -3.94
N LEU A 25 29.41 -20.70 -4.82
CA LEU A 25 30.35 -19.91 -5.62
C LEU A 25 29.63 -18.93 -6.55
N LEU A 26 28.53 -19.35 -7.18
CA LEU A 26 27.72 -18.47 -8.01
C LEU A 26 27.05 -17.36 -7.19
N LEU A 27 26.55 -17.69 -5.99
CA LEU A 27 25.95 -16.72 -5.09
C LEU A 27 26.98 -15.70 -4.58
N GLU A 28 28.15 -16.16 -4.15
CA GLU A 28 29.25 -15.31 -3.69
C GLU A 28 29.79 -14.43 -4.82
N ALA A 29 29.94 -14.97 -6.04
CA ALA A 29 30.34 -14.19 -7.21
C ALA A 29 29.30 -13.11 -7.58
N SER A 30 28.00 -13.43 -7.46
CA SER A 30 26.91 -12.50 -7.74
C SER A 30 26.83 -11.38 -6.70
N LEU A 31 27.01 -11.71 -5.43
CA LEU A 31 27.07 -10.73 -4.33
C LEU A 31 28.30 -9.83 -4.46
N ALA A 32 29.46 -10.39 -4.79
CA ALA A 32 30.68 -9.62 -5.03
C ALA A 32 30.54 -8.68 -6.24
N ALA A 33 29.91 -9.15 -7.32
CA ALA A 33 29.62 -8.31 -8.49
C ALA A 33 28.65 -7.17 -8.16
N GLY A 34 27.62 -7.44 -7.34
CA GLY A 34 26.68 -6.42 -6.86
C GLY A 34 27.35 -5.34 -6.03
N VAL A 35 28.20 -5.72 -5.07
CA VAL A 35 28.95 -4.76 -4.23
C VAL A 35 29.91 -3.90 -5.08
N VAL A 36 30.59 -4.48 -6.07
CA VAL A 36 31.45 -3.71 -6.97
C VAL A 36 30.64 -2.73 -7.83
N ALA A 37 29.49 -3.16 -8.35
CA ALA A 37 28.62 -2.32 -9.17
C ALA A 37 27.94 -1.20 -8.37
N ASP A 38 27.56 -1.46 -7.12
CA ASP A 38 26.80 -0.51 -6.29
C ASP A 38 27.69 0.48 -5.53
N TYR A 39 28.97 0.15 -5.28
CA TYR A 39 29.85 1.02 -4.48
C TYR A 39 31.01 1.63 -5.26
N LEU A 40 31.60 0.92 -6.23
CA LEU A 40 32.80 1.41 -6.96
C LEU A 40 32.43 2.14 -8.26
N LEU A 41 31.35 1.72 -8.93
CA LEU A 41 30.86 2.38 -10.14
C LEU A 41 30.39 3.84 -9.87
N PRO A 42 29.61 4.13 -8.82
CA PRO A 42 29.15 5.49 -8.54
C PRO A 42 30.28 6.45 -8.15
N ALA A 43 31.39 5.95 -7.61
CA ALA A 43 32.56 6.75 -7.25
C ALA A 43 33.38 7.20 -8.48
N ALA A 44 33.28 6.48 -9.60
CA ALA A 44 33.99 6.78 -10.85
C ALA A 44 33.14 7.55 -11.87
N ILE A 45 31.81 7.61 -11.68
CA ILE A 45 30.89 8.35 -12.56
C ILE A 45 30.79 9.79 -12.05
N PRO A 46 31.15 10.80 -12.86
CA PRO A 46 30.99 12.20 -12.45
C PRO A 46 29.52 12.48 -12.07
N ALA A 47 29.29 13.24 -10.99
CA ALA A 47 27.93 13.50 -10.48
C ALA A 47 26.97 14.09 -11.54
N THR A 48 27.49 14.79 -12.55
CA THR A 48 26.73 15.31 -13.69
C THR A 48 26.17 14.19 -14.58
N TRP A 49 26.92 13.10 -14.75
CA TRP A 49 26.48 11.91 -15.48
C TRP A 49 25.47 11.11 -14.67
N ILE A 50 25.63 11.01 -13.34
CA ILE A 50 24.63 10.36 -12.47
C ILE A 50 23.28 11.04 -12.63
N ARG A 51 23.23 12.38 -12.69
CA ARG A 51 21.97 13.11 -12.94
C ARG A 51 21.40 12.77 -14.32
N ALA A 52 22.21 12.77 -15.37
CA ALA A 52 21.74 12.44 -16.72
C ALA A 52 21.26 10.98 -16.85
N ILE A 53 21.97 10.04 -16.23
CA ILE A 53 21.65 8.61 -16.17
C ILE A 53 20.36 8.41 -15.38
N ASN A 54 20.24 9.00 -14.19
CA ASN A 54 19.03 8.92 -13.38
C ASN A 54 17.85 9.60 -14.08
N SER A 55 18.03 10.73 -14.76
CA SER A 55 16.98 11.37 -15.56
C SER A 55 16.57 10.51 -16.76
N PHE A 56 17.53 9.84 -17.42
CA PHE A 56 17.25 8.93 -18.52
C PHE A 56 16.49 7.68 -18.07
N PHE A 57 16.88 7.06 -16.95
CA PHE A 57 16.18 5.90 -16.40
C PHE A 57 14.85 6.29 -15.76
N ALA A 58 14.78 7.43 -15.07
CA ALA A 58 13.52 7.99 -14.57
C ALA A 58 12.57 8.20 -15.75
N TRP A 59 12.99 8.90 -16.81
CA TRP A 59 12.24 9.03 -18.04
C TRP A 59 11.87 7.67 -18.63
N ARG A 60 12.81 6.73 -18.79
CA ARG A 60 12.51 5.40 -19.37
C ARG A 60 11.56 4.55 -18.51
N VAL A 61 11.46 4.79 -17.21
CA VAL A 61 10.49 4.14 -16.32
C VAL A 61 9.16 4.90 -16.33
N THR A 62 9.21 6.23 -16.24
CA THR A 62 8.03 7.09 -16.11
C THR A 62 7.35 7.41 -17.43
N ASP A 63 8.02 7.44 -18.58
CA ASP A 63 7.40 7.65 -19.90
C ASP A 63 6.50 6.49 -20.32
N PRO A 64 6.93 5.21 -20.24
CA PRO A 64 6.03 4.11 -20.52
C PRO A 64 4.97 3.91 -19.44
N LEU A 65 5.20 4.31 -18.18
CA LEU A 65 4.16 4.33 -17.14
C LEU A 65 3.17 5.50 -17.33
N SER A 66 3.64 6.67 -17.76
CA SER A 66 2.85 7.86 -18.07
C SER A 66 2.03 7.64 -19.35
N ALA A 67 2.63 7.05 -20.38
CA ALA A 67 1.94 6.67 -21.61
C ALA A 67 0.99 5.49 -21.42
N LYS A 68 1.30 4.52 -20.54
CA LYS A 68 0.36 3.45 -20.17
C LYS A 68 -0.74 3.94 -19.23
N SER A 69 -0.47 4.86 -18.30
CA SER A 69 -1.51 5.56 -17.54
C SER A 69 -2.39 6.38 -18.45
N ALA A 70 -1.83 7.19 -19.36
CA ALA A 70 -2.60 7.98 -20.32
C ALA A 70 -3.40 7.11 -21.31
N LYS A 71 -2.91 5.91 -21.67
CA LYS A 71 -3.62 4.96 -22.53
C LYS A 71 -4.61 4.05 -21.78
N ALA A 72 -4.40 3.82 -20.48
CA ALA A 72 -5.40 3.24 -19.57
C ALA A 72 -6.50 4.27 -19.24
N ILE A 73 -6.18 5.57 -19.31
CA ILE A 73 -7.12 6.69 -19.35
C ILE A 73 -7.60 6.87 -20.81
N GLY A 74 -7.95 5.77 -21.48
CA GLY A 74 -8.80 5.81 -22.66
C GLY A 74 -10.21 6.18 -22.21
N LEU A 75 -10.41 7.46 -21.86
CA LEU A 75 -11.58 8.04 -21.21
C LEU A 75 -12.88 7.35 -21.63
N PRO A 76 -13.35 6.34 -20.87
CA PRO A 76 -14.79 6.17 -20.75
C PRO A 76 -15.28 7.46 -20.08
N GLU A 77 -16.54 7.84 -20.30
CA GLU A 77 -17.13 9.03 -19.66
C GLU A 77 -16.68 9.17 -18.19
N GLN A 78 -16.38 10.40 -17.75
CA GLN A 78 -15.83 10.71 -16.41
C GLN A 78 -16.50 9.96 -15.25
N ARG A 79 -17.78 9.56 -15.42
CA ARG A 79 -18.54 8.68 -14.53
C ARG A 79 -17.79 7.41 -14.12
N ASN A 80 -17.10 6.72 -15.03
CA ASN A 80 -16.51 5.41 -14.74
C ASN A 80 -15.29 5.46 -13.80
N PHE A 81 -14.68 6.63 -13.60
CA PHE A 81 -13.60 6.80 -12.63
C PHE A 81 -14.10 7.21 -11.24
N MET A 82 -15.34 7.70 -11.14
CA MET A 82 -15.93 8.18 -9.89
C MET A 82 -16.84 7.13 -9.23
N THR A 83 -17.08 6.00 -9.88
CA THR A 83 -17.95 4.94 -9.38
C THR A 83 -17.14 3.66 -9.17
N PHE A 84 -17.11 3.17 -7.94
CA PHE A 84 -16.57 1.87 -7.59
C PHE A 84 -17.73 0.94 -7.25
N ASP A 85 -17.80 -0.21 -7.92
CA ASP A 85 -18.84 -1.21 -7.65
C ASP A 85 -18.40 -2.09 -6.49
N CYS A 86 -18.99 -1.83 -5.32
CA CYS A 86 -18.83 -2.69 -4.17
C CYS A 86 -19.71 -3.92 -4.38
N LEU A 87 -19.09 -5.06 -4.71
CA LEU A 87 -19.70 -6.35 -5.08
C LEU A 87 -20.61 -7.00 -4.02
N PHE A 88 -21.08 -6.25 -3.02
CA PHE A 88 -21.87 -6.68 -1.88
C PHE A 88 -22.80 -5.55 -1.38
N SER A 89 -23.97 -5.94 -0.85
CA SER A 89 -24.92 -4.99 -0.27
C SER A 89 -24.41 -4.43 1.06
N GLN A 90 -24.57 -3.12 1.25
CA GLN A 90 -24.09 -2.40 2.43
C GLN A 90 -25.17 -1.49 2.99
N HIS A 91 -25.20 -1.36 4.30
CA HIS A 91 -25.77 -0.20 4.97
C HIS A 91 -24.69 0.87 5.02
N VAL A 92 -25.00 2.07 4.54
CA VAL A 92 -24.08 3.20 4.54
C VAL A 92 -24.76 4.35 5.27
N SER A 93 -24.05 4.90 6.24
CA SER A 93 -24.42 6.14 6.91
C SER A 93 -23.30 7.14 6.71
N GLU A 94 -23.65 8.35 6.31
CA GLU A 94 -22.67 9.40 6.03
C GLU A 94 -23.04 10.68 6.78
N TRP A 95 -22.01 11.37 7.29
CA TRP A 95 -22.12 12.63 8.01
C TRP A 95 -21.18 13.68 7.43
N ALA A 96 -21.53 14.94 7.61
CA ALA A 96 -20.82 16.10 7.08
C ALA A 96 -20.49 17.09 8.21
N PHE A 97 -19.21 17.29 8.49
CA PHE A 97 -18.72 18.22 9.52
C PHE A 97 -17.97 19.39 8.90
N ASP A 98 -17.81 20.47 9.63
CA ASP A 98 -16.97 21.59 9.20
C ASP A 98 -15.51 21.13 9.13
N MET A 99 -14.80 21.55 8.08
CA MET A 99 -13.37 21.23 7.91
C MET A 99 -12.54 21.68 9.11
N SER A 100 -12.91 22.79 9.76
CA SER A 100 -12.21 23.32 10.93
C SER A 100 -12.24 22.37 12.13
N GLU A 101 -13.30 21.56 12.27
CA GLU A 101 -13.44 20.53 13.31
C GLU A 101 -12.86 19.16 12.87
N GLY A 102 -12.40 19.03 11.62
CA GLY A 102 -12.05 17.74 11.04
C GLY A 102 -11.01 16.95 11.83
N SER A 103 -9.96 17.61 12.33
CA SER A 103 -8.95 16.96 13.17
C SER A 103 -9.56 16.36 14.44
N ARG A 104 -10.40 17.13 15.13
CA ARG A 104 -11.06 16.71 16.35
C ARG A 104 -12.02 15.55 16.10
N VAL A 105 -12.86 15.65 15.06
CA VAL A 105 -13.82 14.61 14.71
C VAL A 105 -13.10 13.30 14.36
N LEU A 106 -11.99 13.36 13.63
CA LEU A 106 -11.21 12.17 13.29
C LEU A 106 -10.54 11.54 14.53
N SER A 107 -10.02 12.33 15.46
CA SER A 107 -9.48 11.82 16.72
C SER A 107 -10.56 11.20 17.63
N GLU A 108 -11.75 11.80 17.68
CA GLU A 108 -12.89 11.23 18.42
C GLU A 108 -13.36 9.92 17.77
N LEU A 109 -13.39 9.86 16.43
CA LEU A 109 -13.70 8.65 15.68
C LEU A 109 -12.66 7.54 15.91
N GLU A 110 -11.37 7.88 15.89
CA GLU A 110 -10.29 6.93 16.19
C GLU A 110 -10.45 6.37 17.61
N THR A 111 -10.68 7.24 18.60
CA THR A 111 -10.94 6.82 19.99
C THR A 111 -12.17 5.91 20.09
N LEU A 112 -13.23 6.21 19.34
CA LEU A 112 -14.44 5.40 19.31
C LEU A 112 -14.18 4.02 18.70
N VAL A 113 -13.43 3.93 17.61
CA VAL A 113 -13.05 2.64 17.01
C VAL A 113 -12.16 1.84 17.96
N ASP A 114 -11.18 2.49 18.59
CA ASP A 114 -10.25 1.85 19.52
C ASP A 114 -10.90 1.41 20.84
N SER A 115 -12.04 1.98 21.19
CA SER A 115 -12.81 1.56 22.37
C SER A 115 -13.34 0.11 22.25
N HIS A 116 -13.36 -0.47 21.04
CA HIS A 116 -13.92 -1.80 20.74
C HIS A 116 -15.36 -1.98 21.27
N GLU A 117 -16.14 -0.89 21.31
CA GLU A 117 -17.53 -0.92 21.75
C GLU A 117 -18.32 -1.96 20.94
N PRO A 118 -18.85 -3.03 21.56
CA PRO A 118 -19.49 -4.14 20.83
C PRO A 118 -20.71 -3.71 20.00
N SER A 119 -21.28 -2.55 20.32
CA SER A 119 -22.41 -1.95 19.60
C SER A 119 -21.99 -1.19 18.34
N LEU A 120 -20.71 -0.85 18.19
CA LEU A 120 -20.16 -0.20 17.01
C LEU A 120 -19.99 -1.24 15.90
N GLY A 121 -21.09 -1.61 15.25
CA GLY A 121 -21.08 -2.55 14.11
C GLY A 121 -20.48 -1.98 12.82
N ALA A 122 -19.55 -1.03 12.93
CA ALA A 122 -18.82 -0.46 11.81
C ALA A 122 -17.89 -1.52 11.21
N HIS A 123 -18.00 -1.75 9.90
CA HIS A 123 -17.08 -2.59 9.18
C HIS A 123 -16.07 -1.73 8.41
N PHE A 124 -14.84 -2.23 8.28
CA PHE A 124 -13.82 -1.58 7.46
C PHE A 124 -14.17 -1.68 5.95
N PRO A 125 -13.88 -0.64 5.14
CA PRO A 125 -13.28 0.66 5.50
C PRO A 125 -14.26 1.74 6.00
N VAL A 126 -13.77 2.64 6.85
CA VAL A 126 -14.41 3.96 7.08
C VAL A 126 -13.92 4.92 6.00
N GLU A 127 -14.85 5.58 5.32
CA GLU A 127 -14.55 6.49 4.21
C GLU A 127 -14.45 7.92 4.71
N ILE A 128 -13.36 8.61 4.39
CA ILE A 128 -13.15 10.02 4.75
C ILE A 128 -12.90 10.82 3.47
N ARG A 129 -13.68 11.88 3.27
CA ARG A 129 -13.57 12.74 2.08
C ARG A 129 -13.50 14.20 2.50
N PHE A 130 -12.71 14.98 1.79
CA PHE A 130 -12.59 16.43 1.99
C PHE A 130 -13.13 17.14 0.75
N ALA A 131 -14.05 18.07 0.95
CA ALA A 131 -14.66 18.84 -0.12
C ALA A 131 -14.55 20.35 0.18
N ALA A 132 -14.39 21.14 -0.87
CA ALA A 132 -14.55 22.58 -0.79
C ALA A 132 -16.02 22.95 -0.54
N ALA A 133 -16.27 24.21 -0.17
CA ALA A 133 -17.62 24.75 -0.09
C ALA A 133 -18.32 24.67 -1.45
N ASP A 134 -19.60 24.34 -1.42
CA ASP A 134 -20.49 24.39 -2.58
C ASP A 134 -21.66 25.36 -2.35
N ASP A 135 -22.43 25.66 -3.39
CA ASP A 135 -23.57 26.59 -3.35
C ASP A 135 -24.93 25.88 -3.47
N ALA A 136 -24.96 24.55 -3.41
CA ALA A 136 -26.17 23.76 -3.60
C ALA A 136 -27.09 23.88 -2.38
N LEU A 137 -28.38 24.15 -2.62
CA LEU A 137 -29.34 24.44 -1.56
C LEU A 137 -29.55 23.29 -0.57
N LEU A 138 -29.50 22.05 -1.06
CA LEU A 138 -29.71 20.86 -0.25
C LEU A 138 -28.39 20.22 0.21
N SER A 139 -27.24 20.81 -0.11
CA SER A 139 -25.95 20.26 0.30
C SER A 139 -25.72 20.53 1.79
N PRO A 140 -25.41 19.49 2.58
CA PRO A 140 -24.90 19.68 3.93
C PRO A 140 -23.62 20.54 4.01
N GLY A 141 -22.83 20.60 2.93
CA GLY A 141 -21.58 21.36 2.83
C GLY A 141 -21.72 22.74 2.21
N ARG A 142 -22.95 23.25 2.08
CA ARG A 142 -23.21 24.56 1.49
C ARG A 142 -22.45 25.66 2.24
N ASP A 143 -21.77 26.53 1.48
CA ASP A 143 -21.05 27.72 1.95
C ASP A 143 -19.92 27.43 2.96
N ARG A 144 -19.50 26.17 3.14
CA ARG A 144 -18.40 25.80 4.06
C ARG A 144 -17.54 24.63 3.55
N PRO A 145 -16.21 24.67 3.69
CA PRO A 145 -15.39 23.49 3.45
C PRO A 145 -15.81 22.38 4.42
N THR A 146 -15.92 21.15 3.92
CA THR A 146 -16.60 20.07 4.62
C THR A 146 -15.76 18.80 4.62
N VAL A 147 -15.70 18.14 5.78
CA VAL A 147 -15.22 16.75 5.89
C VAL A 147 -16.43 15.82 5.94
N TRP A 148 -16.41 14.80 5.09
CA TRP A 148 -17.42 13.77 4.99
C TRP A 148 -16.88 12.48 5.59
N ILE A 149 -17.67 11.85 6.44
CA ILE A 149 -17.32 10.59 7.08
C ILE A 149 -18.43 9.59 6.80
N GLY A 150 -18.11 8.55 6.03
CA GLY A 150 -18.98 7.43 5.71
C GLY A 150 -18.60 6.20 6.51
N ILE A 151 -19.54 5.65 7.26
CA ILE A 151 -19.38 4.35 7.92
C ILE A 151 -20.28 3.34 7.20
N ILE A 152 -19.68 2.23 6.81
CA ILE A 152 -20.34 1.13 6.12
C ILE A 152 -20.49 -0.06 7.05
N MET A 153 -21.55 -0.85 6.81
CA MET A 153 -21.77 -2.14 7.43
C MET A 153 -22.27 -3.11 6.37
N TYR A 154 -21.61 -4.26 6.24
CA TYR A 154 -22.12 -5.37 5.42
C TYR A 154 -23.54 -5.76 5.85
N ARG A 155 -24.44 -5.89 4.89
CA ARG A 155 -25.78 -6.41 5.13
C ARG A 155 -25.76 -7.94 5.06
N PRO A 156 -25.98 -8.67 6.17
CA PRO A 156 -26.09 -10.12 6.11
C PRO A 156 -27.36 -10.53 5.36
N PHE A 157 -27.23 -11.59 4.55
CA PHE A 157 -28.22 -12.07 3.58
C PHE A 157 -29.58 -12.42 4.20
#